data_AF-A0A7W9GE59-F1
#
_entry.id   AF-A0A7W9GE59-F1
#
_cell.length_a   1.000
_cell.length_b   1.000
_cell.length_c   1.000
_cell.angle_alpha   90.00
_cell.angle_beta   90.00
_cell.angle_gamma   90.00
#
_symmetry.space_group_name_H-M   'P 1'
#
loop_
_entity.id
_entity.type
_entity.pdbx_description
1 polymer ?
#
loop_
_entity_poly.entity_id
_entity_poly.type
_entity_poly.pdbx_seq_one_letter_code
_entity_poly.pdbx_strand_id
1 'polypeptide(L)'
;MTALLGIWFGVGLMIDAWAHGNLAELETFFTPWHAVFYSGFAVVSGWISWQVWRNVRAGRQGPAAVPTGYLAGLLAIPAFAAFGIADMTWHTVLGIETTINIFFSPSHLGLVVTMMLIITTPLRSAWNAPDVGARPSLGRLLPALLGLAFATTLVSLFLSYGDALQYRPQAIVQAFSMAQGSGAAPRGGGPVAVGPSAERVAVAMAVTNVVMLAPVLFLVRRWLLPFGSVTVMYAVMTLMPGAQTSFRSLPILLSFVVAGFVSDLLIRRLRPSGERRAAYWAFAGLSAFVTWSLYIGAASATGGGLPAVPELWTGAPIVAGLIGLALGVLFLPNAATAHPVPPSAATAGRTRSDSGRA
;
A
#
# COMPACT_ATOMS: atom_id res chain seq x y z
N MET A 1 13.22 16.89 -1.15
CA MET A 1 13.75 16.60 -2.51
C MET A 1 13.49 15.16 -2.94
N THR A 2 14.05 14.13 -2.29
CA THR A 2 13.86 12.72 -2.71
C THR A 2 12.41 12.32 -2.96
N ALA A 3 11.47 12.70 -2.08
CA ALA A 3 10.05 12.42 -2.30
C ALA A 3 9.48 13.10 -3.56
N LEU A 4 9.87 14.35 -3.85
CA LEU A 4 9.40 15.07 -5.06
C LEU A 4 9.90 14.39 -6.34
N LEU A 5 11.16 13.97 -6.36
CA LEU A 5 11.71 13.21 -7.50
C LEU A 5 11.10 11.81 -7.59
N GLY A 6 10.78 11.21 -6.44
CA GLY A 6 10.03 9.96 -6.36
C GLY A 6 8.59 10.08 -6.90
N ILE A 7 7.96 11.26 -6.84
CA ILE A 7 6.66 11.50 -7.48
C ILE A 7 6.79 11.36 -8.99
N TRP A 8 7.83 11.94 -9.62
CA TRP A 8 8.07 11.74 -11.06
C TRP A 8 8.18 10.25 -11.35
N PHE A 9 9.04 9.54 -10.63
CA PHE A 9 9.22 8.11 -10.85
C PHE A 9 7.92 7.30 -10.69
N GLY A 10 7.13 7.58 -9.64
CA GLY A 10 5.83 6.96 -9.40
C GLY A 10 4.79 7.27 -10.48
N VAL A 11 4.63 8.54 -10.85
CA VAL A 11 3.70 8.99 -11.90
C VAL A 11 4.11 8.46 -13.27
N GLY A 12 5.42 8.41 -13.56
CA GLY A 12 5.96 7.85 -14.78
C GLY A 12 5.56 6.39 -14.97
N LEU A 13 5.66 5.58 -13.90
CA LEU A 13 5.15 4.20 -13.95
C LEU A 13 3.63 4.16 -14.16
N MET A 14 2.87 5.06 -13.53
CA MET A 14 1.41 5.05 -13.70
C MET A 14 1.00 5.34 -15.14
N ILE A 15 1.72 6.24 -15.82
CA ILE A 15 1.54 6.54 -17.25
C ILE A 15 1.88 5.32 -18.10
N ASP A 16 2.96 4.63 -17.76
CA ASP A 16 3.43 3.43 -18.45
C ASP A 16 2.44 2.26 -18.31
N ALA A 17 2.04 1.95 -17.07
CA ALA A 17 1.02 0.96 -16.75
C ALA A 17 -0.35 1.29 -17.38
N TRP A 18 -0.68 2.58 -17.55
CA TRP A 18 -1.87 2.99 -18.28
C TRP A 18 -1.79 2.60 -19.76
N ALA A 19 -0.65 2.77 -20.43
CA ALA A 19 -0.52 2.35 -21.83
C ALA A 19 -0.66 0.85 -22.01
N HIS A 20 0.04 0.06 -21.19
CA HIS A 20 -0.05 -1.40 -21.25
C HIS A 20 -1.50 -1.90 -21.12
N GLY A 21 -2.36 -1.15 -20.40
CA GLY A 21 -3.78 -1.49 -20.25
C GLY A 21 -4.74 -0.87 -21.27
N ASN A 22 -4.36 0.17 -22.01
CA ASN A 22 -5.30 0.98 -22.82
C ASN A 22 -4.91 1.13 -24.30
N LEU A 23 -3.66 0.88 -24.67
CA LEU A 23 -3.19 0.94 -26.06
C LEU A 23 -3.08 -0.46 -26.65
N ALA A 24 -3.51 -0.63 -27.89
CA ALA A 24 -3.32 -1.88 -28.62
C ALA A 24 -1.83 -2.01 -28.99
N GLU A 25 -1.21 -3.10 -28.52
CA GLU A 25 0.17 -3.55 -28.78
C GLU A 25 1.25 -2.44 -28.74
N LEU A 26 2.03 -2.41 -27.67
CA LEU A 26 3.35 -1.78 -27.72
C LEU A 26 4.23 -2.73 -28.56
N GLU A 27 4.65 -2.33 -29.76
CA GLU A 27 5.44 -3.22 -30.63
C GLU A 27 6.92 -3.32 -30.19
N THR A 28 7.39 -2.40 -29.33
CA THR A 28 8.78 -2.34 -28.88
C THR A 28 8.91 -1.89 -27.43
N PHE A 29 10.06 -2.17 -26.82
CA PHE A 29 10.42 -1.64 -25.50
C PHE A 29 10.61 -0.11 -25.50
N PHE A 30 11.07 0.49 -26.60
CA PHE A 30 11.34 1.93 -26.63
C PHE A 30 10.08 2.73 -26.93
N THR A 31 9.31 2.98 -25.87
CA THR A 31 8.10 3.80 -25.91
C THR A 31 8.36 5.14 -25.23
N PRO A 32 7.61 6.21 -25.56
CA PRO A 32 7.78 7.46 -24.84
C PRO A 32 7.34 7.33 -23.37
N TRP A 33 6.53 6.33 -22.99
CA TRP A 33 6.07 6.16 -21.61
C TRP A 33 7.15 5.49 -20.75
N HIS A 34 7.84 4.50 -21.29
CA HIS A 34 9.10 4.01 -20.73
C HIS A 34 10.10 5.16 -20.59
N ALA A 35 10.21 6.06 -21.56
CA ALA A 35 11.11 7.23 -21.44
C ALA A 35 10.73 8.14 -20.25
N VAL A 36 9.45 8.39 -20.00
CA VAL A 36 9.00 9.15 -18.81
C VAL A 36 9.28 8.38 -17.52
N PHE A 37 9.04 7.07 -17.49
CA PHE A 37 9.32 6.21 -16.34
C PHE A 37 10.80 6.15 -15.99
N TYR A 38 11.67 5.81 -16.95
CA TYR A 38 13.11 5.69 -16.76
C TYR A 38 13.81 7.04 -16.54
N SER A 39 13.28 8.16 -17.06
CA SER A 39 13.79 9.50 -16.69
C SER A 39 13.51 9.83 -15.22
N GLY A 40 12.33 9.46 -14.70
CA GLY A 40 12.03 9.55 -13.27
C GLY A 40 12.99 8.74 -12.41
N PHE A 41 13.28 7.49 -12.83
CA PHE A 41 14.31 6.65 -12.21
C PHE A 41 15.69 7.32 -12.22
N ALA A 42 16.13 7.84 -13.36
CA ALA A 42 17.44 8.45 -13.50
C ALA A 42 17.61 9.66 -12.57
N VAL A 43 16.60 10.53 -12.48
CA VAL A 43 16.64 11.74 -11.66
C VAL A 43 16.65 11.42 -10.17
N VAL A 44 15.80 10.51 -9.68
CA VAL A 44 15.79 10.13 -8.26
C VAL A 44 17.07 9.39 -7.86
N SER A 45 17.58 8.54 -8.74
CA SER A 45 18.83 7.79 -8.52
C SER A 45 20.04 8.71 -8.51
N GLY A 46 20.12 9.64 -9.46
CA GLY A 46 21.15 10.68 -9.50
C GLY A 46 21.16 11.51 -8.22
N TRP A 47 19.99 11.89 -7.70
CA TRP A 47 19.89 12.62 -6.44
C TRP A 47 20.35 11.81 -5.22
N ILE A 48 19.96 10.53 -5.11
CA ILE A 48 20.41 9.65 -4.02
C ILE A 48 21.94 9.49 -4.07
N SER A 49 22.48 9.17 -5.24
CA SER A 49 23.93 9.04 -5.46
C SER A 49 24.67 10.33 -5.16
N TRP A 50 24.12 11.48 -5.53
CA TRP A 50 24.68 12.79 -5.23
C TRP A 50 24.77 13.06 -3.72
N GLN A 51 23.77 12.66 -2.93
CA GLN A 51 23.84 12.79 -1.46
C GLN A 51 25.00 11.98 -0.87
N VAL A 52 25.22 10.76 -1.35
CA VAL A 52 26.34 9.92 -0.92
C VAL A 52 27.67 10.55 -1.33
N TRP A 53 27.77 10.99 -2.59
CA TRP A 53 28.98 11.63 -3.10
C TRP A 53 29.36 12.91 -2.34
N ARG A 54 28.38 13.76 -2.00
CA ARG A 54 28.60 14.94 -1.15
C ARG A 54 29.17 14.57 0.21
N ASN A 55 28.70 13.47 0.78
CA ASN A 55 29.17 12.98 2.07
C ASN A 55 30.60 12.44 1.99
N VAL A 56 30.95 11.73 0.91
CA VAL A 56 32.32 11.30 0.62
C VAL A 56 33.25 12.50 0.46
N ARG A 57 32.83 13.53 -0.28
CA ARG A 57 33.60 14.79 -0.41
C ARG A 57 33.78 15.54 0.90
N ALA A 58 32.89 15.33 1.86
CA ALA A 58 33.02 15.85 3.23
C ALA A 58 33.88 14.95 4.15
N GLY A 59 34.60 13.97 3.60
CA GLY A 59 35.52 13.09 4.32
C GLY A 59 34.89 11.85 4.96
N ARG A 60 33.58 11.60 4.77
CA ARG A 60 32.95 10.37 5.29
C ARG A 60 33.33 9.16 4.43
N GLN A 61 33.54 8.02 5.07
CA GLN A 61 33.94 6.77 4.40
C GLN A 61 32.99 5.63 4.69
N GLY A 62 32.93 4.66 3.76
CA GLY A 62 32.13 3.45 3.91
C GLY A 62 30.64 3.73 4.17
N PRO A 63 29.98 2.96 5.04
CA PRO A 63 28.56 3.15 5.38
C PRO A 63 28.24 4.53 5.94
N ALA A 64 29.20 5.22 6.58
CA ALA A 64 28.98 6.55 7.13
C ALA A 64 28.74 7.61 6.03
N ALA A 65 29.15 7.35 4.78
CA ALA A 65 28.84 8.24 3.67
C ALA A 65 27.37 8.19 3.24
N VAL A 66 26.62 7.14 3.61
CA VAL A 66 25.23 6.99 3.22
C VAL A 66 24.30 7.68 4.22
N PRO A 67 23.42 8.60 3.79
CA PRO A 67 22.46 9.23 4.71
C PRO A 67 21.55 8.19 5.40
N THR A 68 21.19 8.45 6.65
CA THR A 68 20.32 7.54 7.42
C THR A 68 19.00 7.27 6.69
N GLY A 69 18.68 5.99 6.50
CA GLY A 69 17.51 5.50 5.76
C GLY A 69 17.69 5.33 4.24
N TYR A 70 18.81 5.79 3.66
CA TYR A 70 19.06 5.75 2.22
C TYR A 70 19.71 4.45 1.74
N LEU A 71 20.31 3.64 2.63
CA LEU A 71 21.08 2.46 2.23
C LEU A 71 20.29 1.50 1.32
N ALA A 72 19.06 1.12 1.71
CA ALA A 72 18.25 0.24 0.88
C ALA A 72 17.89 0.86 -0.49
N GLY A 73 17.62 2.16 -0.53
CA GLY A 73 17.36 2.88 -1.79
C GLY A 73 18.60 2.95 -2.68
N LEU A 74 19.78 3.19 -2.10
CA LEU A 74 21.06 3.21 -2.80
C LEU A 74 21.39 1.84 -3.41
N LEU A 75 21.23 0.75 -2.65
CA LEU A 75 21.46 -0.61 -3.13
C LEU A 75 20.44 -1.03 -4.20
N ALA A 76 19.22 -0.50 -4.14
CA ALA A 76 18.18 -0.77 -5.12
C ALA A 76 18.43 -0.11 -6.48
N ILE A 77 19.24 0.95 -6.58
CA ILE A 77 19.55 1.63 -7.86
C ILE A 77 20.19 0.67 -8.87
N PRO A 78 21.34 0.03 -8.59
CA PRO A 78 21.96 -0.89 -9.55
C PRO A 78 21.08 -2.12 -9.80
N ALA A 79 20.32 -2.59 -8.81
CA ALA A 79 19.39 -3.70 -8.99
C ALA A 79 18.24 -3.34 -9.94
N PHE A 80 17.63 -2.14 -9.80
CA PHE A 80 16.60 -1.66 -10.71
C PHE A 80 17.12 -1.55 -12.14
N ALA A 81 18.33 -1.00 -12.32
CA ALA A 81 18.96 -0.92 -13.64
C ALA A 81 19.17 -2.31 -14.26
N ALA A 82 19.64 -3.28 -13.48
CA ALA A 82 19.80 -4.66 -13.93
C ALA A 82 18.45 -5.29 -14.33
N PHE A 83 17.40 -5.11 -13.53
CA PHE A 83 16.07 -5.60 -13.87
C PHE A 83 15.46 -4.87 -15.07
N GLY A 84 15.78 -3.60 -15.32
CA GLY A 84 15.35 -2.89 -16.53
C GLY A 84 16.02 -3.44 -17.79
N ILE A 85 17.29 -3.84 -17.71
CA ILE A 85 17.97 -4.55 -18.80
C ILE A 85 17.36 -5.94 -19.01
N ALA A 86 17.07 -6.65 -17.92
CA ALA A 86 16.39 -7.95 -17.98
C ALA A 86 15.00 -7.83 -18.63
N ASP A 87 14.26 -6.77 -18.31
CA ASP A 87 12.94 -6.46 -18.86
C ASP A 87 13.01 -6.17 -20.37
N MET A 88 13.91 -5.29 -20.78
CA MET A 88 14.20 -5.04 -22.20
C MET A 88 14.56 -6.34 -22.94
N THR A 89 15.41 -7.16 -22.34
CA THR A 89 15.82 -8.45 -22.92
C THR A 89 14.63 -9.40 -23.03
N TRP A 90 13.79 -9.45 -22.00
CA TRP A 90 12.59 -10.25 -21.96
C TRP A 90 11.63 -9.88 -23.09
N HIS A 91 11.35 -8.58 -23.25
CA HIS A 91 10.52 -8.07 -24.33
C HIS A 91 11.07 -8.38 -25.73
N THR A 92 12.40 -8.43 -25.87
CA THR A 92 13.06 -8.74 -27.15
C THR A 92 13.02 -10.24 -27.48
N VAL A 93 13.13 -11.12 -26.48
CA VAL A 93 13.29 -12.58 -26.69
C VAL A 93 11.95 -13.32 -26.56
N LEU A 94 11.11 -12.93 -25.61
CA LEU A 94 9.87 -13.62 -25.25
C LEU A 94 8.61 -12.83 -25.62
N GLY A 95 8.77 -11.60 -26.10
CA GLY A 95 7.68 -10.69 -26.44
C GLY A 95 7.15 -9.93 -25.22
N ILE A 96 6.15 -9.08 -25.47
CA ILE A 96 5.54 -8.23 -24.43
C ILE A 96 4.37 -8.97 -23.79
N GLU A 97 4.41 -9.11 -22.47
CA GLU A 97 3.36 -9.81 -21.73
C GLU A 97 2.04 -9.05 -21.78
N THR A 98 0.99 -9.73 -22.23
CA THR A 98 -0.37 -9.22 -22.23
C THR A 98 -1.18 -9.82 -21.08
N THR A 99 -2.31 -9.20 -20.75
CA THR A 99 -3.28 -9.69 -19.76
C THR A 99 -2.72 -9.76 -18.32
N ILE A 100 -3.01 -10.82 -17.57
CA ILE A 100 -2.55 -11.00 -16.18
C ILE A 100 -1.05 -11.33 -16.10
N ASN A 101 -0.45 -11.83 -17.18
CA ASN A 101 0.96 -12.28 -17.20
C ASN A 101 1.95 -11.16 -16.84
N ILE A 102 1.62 -9.91 -17.19
CA ILE A 102 2.45 -8.74 -16.88
C ILE A 102 2.71 -8.58 -15.37
N PHE A 103 1.77 -8.99 -14.52
CA PHE A 103 1.91 -8.91 -13.06
C PHE A 103 2.78 -10.01 -12.45
N PHE A 104 3.07 -11.06 -13.22
CA PHE A 104 3.86 -12.22 -12.79
C PHE A 104 5.20 -12.35 -13.50
N SER A 105 5.52 -11.41 -14.39
CA SER A 105 6.79 -11.36 -15.10
C SER A 105 7.95 -11.13 -14.12
N PRO A 106 9.00 -11.98 -14.13
CA PRO A 106 10.12 -11.86 -13.19
C PRO A 106 10.86 -10.52 -13.27
N SER A 107 11.00 -9.93 -14.46
CA SER A 107 11.64 -8.62 -14.65
C SER A 107 10.83 -7.51 -13.99
N HIS A 108 9.52 -7.47 -14.27
CA HIS A 108 8.58 -6.54 -13.66
C HIS A 108 8.55 -6.67 -12.13
N LEU A 109 8.53 -7.88 -11.59
CA LEU A 109 8.59 -8.10 -10.13
C LEU A 109 9.89 -7.55 -9.52
N GLY A 110 11.03 -7.75 -10.19
CA GLY A 110 12.31 -7.18 -9.79
C GLY A 110 12.31 -5.64 -9.83
N LEU A 111 11.76 -5.05 -10.89
CA LEU A 111 11.58 -3.60 -11.03
C LEU A 111 10.70 -3.04 -9.91
N VAL A 112 9.57 -3.67 -9.60
CA VAL A 112 8.66 -3.23 -8.53
C VAL A 112 9.33 -3.27 -7.18
N VAL A 113 9.97 -4.39 -6.82
CA VAL A 113 10.63 -4.53 -5.51
C VAL A 113 11.71 -3.47 -5.33
N THR A 114 12.54 -3.26 -6.35
CA THR A 114 13.63 -2.27 -6.29
C THR A 114 13.09 -0.84 -6.31
N MET A 115 12.06 -0.56 -7.11
CA MET A 115 11.35 0.72 -7.10
C MET A 115 10.74 1.02 -5.73
N MET A 116 10.05 0.05 -5.10
CA MET A 116 9.49 0.18 -3.76
C MET A 116 10.57 0.60 -2.76
N LEU A 117 11.75 -0.02 -2.82
CA LEU A 117 12.87 0.37 -1.97
C LEU A 117 13.30 1.82 -2.27
N ILE A 118 13.43 2.24 -3.52
CA ILE A 118 13.82 3.61 -3.86
C ILE A 118 12.79 4.63 -3.34
N ILE A 119 11.51 4.48 -3.68
CA ILE A 119 10.45 5.46 -3.37
C ILE A 119 10.12 5.54 -1.88
N THR A 120 10.34 4.48 -1.11
CA THR A 120 10.14 4.47 0.35
C THR A 120 11.35 4.97 1.14
N THR A 121 12.40 5.47 0.48
CA THR A 121 13.55 6.09 1.14
C THR A 121 13.17 7.21 2.12
N PRO A 122 12.25 8.15 1.79
CA PRO A 122 11.79 9.16 2.74
C PRO A 122 11.14 8.58 3.99
N LEU A 123 10.43 7.44 3.89
CA LEU A 123 9.84 6.76 5.04
C LEU A 123 10.91 6.25 5.99
N ARG A 124 11.90 5.50 5.50
CA ARG A 124 13.02 5.02 6.34
C ARG A 124 13.84 6.16 6.91
N SER A 125 14.02 7.25 6.16
CA SER A 125 14.70 8.44 6.66
C SER A 125 13.94 9.08 7.82
N ALA A 126 12.63 9.31 7.66
CA ALA A 126 11.77 9.86 8.72
C ALA A 126 11.67 8.92 9.94
N TRP A 127 11.67 7.60 9.72
CA TRP A 127 11.59 6.61 10.80
C TRP A 127 12.76 6.69 11.78
N ASN A 128 13.95 6.97 11.24
CA ASN A 128 15.21 7.03 11.99
C ASN A 128 15.60 8.47 12.39
N ALA A 129 14.80 9.47 12.03
CA ALA A 129 15.09 10.87 12.30
C ALA A 129 14.55 11.28 13.69
N PRO A 130 15.42 11.65 14.66
CA PRO A 130 14.99 12.00 16.02
C PRO A 130 14.02 13.20 16.05
N ASP A 131 14.19 14.14 15.13
CA ASP A 131 13.45 15.39 15.05
C ASP A 131 12.00 15.24 14.54
N VAL A 132 11.61 14.06 14.03
CA VAL A 132 10.21 13.77 13.64
C VAL A 132 9.32 13.58 14.89
N GLY A 133 9.88 13.08 15.99
CA GLY A 133 9.16 12.87 17.24
C GLY A 133 7.98 11.87 17.13
N ALA A 134 7.08 11.92 18.12
CA ALA A 134 5.88 11.06 18.18
C ALA A 134 4.62 11.68 17.54
N ARG A 135 4.60 13.01 17.37
CA ARG A 135 3.45 13.80 16.87
C ARG A 135 3.91 14.75 15.75
N PRO A 136 4.37 14.24 14.60
CA PRO A 136 4.86 15.08 13.51
C PRO A 136 3.75 15.94 12.92
N SER A 137 4.11 17.10 12.36
CA SER A 137 3.21 17.86 11.49
C SER A 137 3.03 17.16 10.14
N LEU A 138 1.91 17.45 9.44
CA LEU A 138 1.64 16.86 8.13
C LEU A 138 2.78 17.15 7.15
N GLY A 139 3.24 18.41 7.05
CA GLY A 139 4.34 18.78 6.15
C GLY A 139 5.65 18.04 6.45
N ARG A 140 5.92 17.72 7.73
CA ARG A 140 7.12 16.97 8.12
C ARG A 140 7.02 15.49 7.71
N LEU A 141 5.84 14.89 7.82
CA LEU A 141 5.62 13.48 7.49
C LEU A 141 5.27 13.26 6.01
N LEU A 142 4.85 14.30 5.29
CA LEU A 142 4.39 14.24 3.90
C LEU A 142 5.35 13.47 2.96
N PRO A 143 6.69 13.68 3.00
CA PRO A 143 7.60 12.88 2.17
C PRO A 143 7.49 11.37 2.41
N ALA A 144 7.32 10.95 3.67
CA ALA A 144 7.17 9.56 4.05
C ALA A 144 5.79 9.01 3.66
N LEU A 145 4.73 9.81 3.83
CA LEU A 145 3.37 9.45 3.43
C LEU A 145 3.28 9.23 1.92
N LEU A 146 3.83 10.14 1.11
CA LEU A 146 3.84 10.02 -0.35
C LEU A 146 4.62 8.78 -0.80
N GLY A 147 5.83 8.57 -0.25
CA GLY A 147 6.64 7.39 -0.58
C GLY A 147 5.93 6.08 -0.26
N LEU A 148 5.24 6.00 0.89
CA LEU A 148 4.45 4.82 1.25
C LEU A 148 3.19 4.69 0.41
N ALA A 149 2.49 5.79 0.10
CA ALA A 149 1.29 5.77 -0.73
C ALA A 149 1.58 5.31 -2.17
N PHE A 150 2.68 5.76 -2.78
CA PHE A 150 3.12 5.23 -4.07
C PHE A 150 3.50 3.75 -3.97
N ALA A 151 4.16 3.32 -2.89
CA ALA A 151 4.44 1.89 -2.68
C ALA A 151 3.16 1.05 -2.54
N THR A 152 2.14 1.55 -1.84
CA THR A 152 0.81 0.94 -1.78
C THR A 152 0.15 0.88 -3.15
N THR A 153 0.29 1.94 -3.95
CA THR A 153 -0.23 2.00 -5.32
C THR A 153 0.45 0.95 -6.22
N LEU A 154 1.77 0.74 -6.07
CA LEU A 154 2.49 -0.34 -6.77
C LEU A 154 1.96 -1.73 -6.42
N VAL A 155 1.72 -1.99 -5.13
CA VAL A 155 1.10 -3.26 -4.71
C VAL A 155 -0.30 -3.39 -5.34
N SER A 156 -1.10 -2.33 -5.30
CA SER A 156 -2.45 -2.32 -5.90
C SER A 156 -2.41 -2.59 -7.40
N LEU A 157 -1.43 -2.04 -8.12
CA LEU A 157 -1.24 -2.29 -9.55
C LEU A 157 -1.00 -3.77 -9.85
N PHE A 158 -0.10 -4.41 -9.10
CA PHE A 158 0.23 -5.84 -9.27
C PHE A 158 -0.87 -6.78 -8.78
N LEU A 159 -1.76 -6.28 -7.91
CA LEU A 159 -2.96 -6.98 -7.46
C LEU A 159 -4.23 -6.50 -8.17
N SER A 160 -4.10 -5.82 -9.32
CA SER A 160 -5.22 -5.21 -10.05
C SER A 160 -6.34 -6.19 -10.38
N TYR A 161 -6.03 -7.48 -10.56
CA TYR A 161 -7.02 -8.55 -10.75
C TYR A 161 -7.99 -8.73 -9.56
N GLY A 162 -7.61 -8.25 -8.38
CA GLY A 162 -8.39 -8.23 -7.14
C GLY A 162 -8.58 -6.82 -6.56
N ASP A 163 -8.52 -5.77 -7.39
CA ASP A 163 -8.71 -4.40 -6.94
C ASP A 163 -10.17 -3.93 -7.05
N ALA A 164 -10.80 -3.72 -5.90
CA ALA A 164 -12.20 -3.28 -5.82
C ALA A 164 -12.45 -1.87 -6.40
N LEU A 165 -11.41 -1.03 -6.55
CA LEU A 165 -11.53 0.33 -7.08
C LEU A 165 -11.76 0.35 -8.60
N GLN A 166 -11.56 -0.78 -9.28
CA GLN A 166 -11.76 -0.89 -10.72
C GLN A 166 -13.23 -1.11 -11.12
N TYR A 167 -14.08 -1.54 -10.19
CA TYR A 167 -15.48 -1.80 -10.49
C TYR A 167 -16.28 -0.51 -10.64
N ARG A 168 -17.17 -0.50 -11.63
CA ARG A 168 -18.18 0.55 -11.77
C ARG A 168 -19.31 0.35 -10.75
N PRO A 169 -19.98 1.43 -10.31
CA PRO A 169 -21.12 1.36 -9.41
C PRO A 169 -22.18 0.31 -9.81
N GLN A 170 -22.56 0.28 -11.09
CA GLN A 170 -23.57 -0.64 -11.61
C GLN A 170 -23.12 -2.10 -11.52
N ALA A 171 -21.84 -2.37 -11.76
CA ALA A 171 -21.29 -3.73 -11.68
C ALA A 171 -21.28 -4.26 -10.24
N ILE A 172 -21.03 -3.39 -9.26
CA ILE A 172 -21.08 -3.73 -7.83
C ILE A 172 -22.53 -4.05 -7.42
N VAL A 173 -23.47 -3.16 -7.76
CA VAL A 173 -24.90 -3.38 -7.45
C VAL A 173 -25.40 -4.64 -8.13
N GLN A 174 -25.08 -4.85 -9.40
CA GLN A 174 -25.44 -6.06 -10.14
C GLN A 174 -24.86 -7.32 -9.48
N ALA A 175 -23.56 -7.33 -9.18
CA ALA A 175 -22.90 -8.46 -8.53
C ALA A 175 -23.56 -8.83 -7.19
N PHE A 176 -23.94 -7.83 -6.39
CA PHE A 176 -24.60 -8.03 -5.09
C PHE A 176 -26.12 -8.18 -5.20
N SER A 177 -26.68 -8.17 -6.41
CA SER A 177 -28.11 -8.42 -6.67
C SER A 177 -28.36 -9.75 -7.36
N MET A 178 -27.34 -10.34 -8.01
CA MET A 178 -27.44 -11.68 -8.55
C MET A 178 -27.46 -12.69 -7.39
N ALA A 179 -28.61 -13.33 -7.17
CA ALA A 179 -28.69 -14.49 -6.29
C ALA A 179 -27.62 -15.52 -6.74
N GLN A 180 -26.89 -16.12 -5.79
CA GLN A 180 -26.02 -17.25 -6.12
C GLN A 180 -26.88 -18.33 -6.79
N GLY A 181 -26.77 -18.44 -8.12
CA GLY A 181 -27.48 -19.44 -8.92
C GLY A 181 -28.72 -18.96 -9.67
N SER A 182 -28.56 -18.12 -10.68
CA SER A 182 -29.32 -18.34 -11.92
C SER A 182 -28.55 -19.35 -12.79
N GLY A 183 -28.47 -20.60 -12.29
CA GLY A 183 -28.08 -21.79 -13.07
C GLY A 183 -29.14 -22.21 -14.09
N ALA A 184 -30.18 -21.41 -14.29
CA ALA A 184 -31.08 -21.53 -15.42
C ALA A 184 -31.11 -20.18 -16.15
N ALA A 185 -30.26 -20.04 -17.16
CA ALA A 185 -30.57 -19.11 -18.24
C ALA A 185 -31.97 -19.46 -18.77
N PRO A 186 -32.88 -18.50 -19.01
CA PRO A 186 -34.05 -18.77 -19.84
C PRO A 186 -33.54 -19.40 -21.13
N ARG A 187 -34.00 -20.61 -21.47
CA ARG A 187 -33.72 -21.20 -22.79
C ARG A 187 -34.25 -20.22 -23.84
N GLY A 188 -33.35 -19.44 -24.45
CA GLY A 188 -33.68 -18.43 -25.46
C GLY A 188 -33.26 -16.98 -25.17
N GLY A 189 -32.63 -16.66 -24.03
CA GLY A 189 -32.06 -15.33 -23.80
C GLY A 189 -30.70 -15.16 -24.49
N GLY A 190 -30.50 -14.06 -25.24
CA GLY A 190 -29.22 -13.69 -25.84
C GLY A 190 -28.08 -13.56 -24.82
N PRO A 191 -26.83 -13.26 -25.27
CA PRO A 191 -25.66 -13.29 -24.40
C PRO A 191 -25.88 -12.46 -23.12
N VAL A 192 -25.93 -13.16 -21.98
CA VAL A 192 -26.02 -12.53 -20.66
C VAL A 192 -24.77 -11.67 -20.50
N ALA A 193 -24.95 -10.37 -20.22
CA ALA A 193 -23.84 -9.50 -19.86
C ALA A 193 -23.19 -10.06 -18.59
N VAL A 194 -22.02 -10.70 -18.74
CA VAL A 194 -21.28 -11.33 -17.65
C VAL A 194 -20.65 -10.23 -16.79
N GLY A 195 -21.44 -9.67 -15.87
CA GLY A 195 -20.94 -8.86 -14.78
C GLY A 195 -20.07 -9.71 -13.83
N PRO A 196 -19.23 -9.08 -12.97
CA PRO A 196 -18.48 -9.83 -11.98
C PRO A 196 -19.41 -10.56 -11.02
N SER A 197 -19.02 -11.75 -10.56
CA SER A 197 -19.77 -12.47 -9.53
C SER A 197 -19.67 -11.77 -8.16
N ALA A 198 -20.65 -12.00 -7.29
CA ALA A 198 -20.62 -11.54 -5.89
C ALA A 198 -19.33 -11.96 -5.17
N GLU A 199 -18.90 -13.20 -5.38
CA GLU A 199 -17.66 -13.75 -4.83
C GLU A 199 -16.44 -12.95 -5.29
N ARG A 200 -16.34 -12.63 -6.58
CA ARG A 200 -15.21 -11.87 -7.13
C ARG A 200 -15.13 -10.47 -6.56
N VAL A 201 -16.27 -9.80 -6.39
CA VAL A 201 -16.32 -8.47 -5.74
C VAL A 201 -15.95 -8.59 -4.26
N ALA A 202 -16.47 -9.57 -3.53
CA ALA A 202 -16.14 -9.78 -2.12
C ALA A 202 -14.64 -10.08 -1.88
N VAL A 203 -14.02 -10.91 -2.73
CA VAL A 203 -12.58 -11.17 -2.69
C VAL A 203 -11.79 -9.89 -2.97
N ALA A 204 -12.18 -9.12 -3.98
CA ALA A 204 -11.53 -7.86 -4.29
C ALA A 204 -11.65 -6.86 -3.13
N MET A 205 -12.81 -6.81 -2.45
CA MET A 205 -12.97 -6.01 -1.24
C MET A 205 -11.98 -6.42 -0.16
N ALA A 206 -11.83 -7.72 0.12
CA ALA A 206 -10.90 -8.22 1.12
C ALA A 206 -9.44 -7.88 0.77
N VAL A 207 -9.02 -8.10 -0.49
CA VAL A 207 -7.66 -7.81 -0.97
C VAL A 207 -7.35 -6.32 -0.87
N THR A 208 -8.20 -5.47 -1.44
CA THR A 208 -8.04 -4.00 -1.36
C THR A 208 -8.01 -3.53 0.09
N ASN A 209 -8.85 -4.11 0.98
CA ASN A 209 -8.91 -3.73 2.40
C ASN A 209 -7.56 -3.93 3.09
N VAL A 210 -6.93 -5.09 2.87
CA VAL A 210 -5.61 -5.40 3.44
C VAL A 210 -4.55 -4.46 2.87
N VAL A 211 -4.51 -4.30 1.54
CA VAL A 211 -3.52 -3.46 0.85
C VAL A 211 -3.59 -2.00 1.30
N MET A 212 -4.79 -1.44 1.46
CA MET A 212 -4.97 -0.05 1.87
C MET A 212 -4.72 0.17 3.38
N LEU A 213 -5.11 -0.78 4.23
CA LEU A 213 -5.19 -0.56 5.68
C LEU A 213 -3.88 -0.91 6.37
N ALA A 214 -3.19 -1.98 5.94
CA ALA A 214 -1.91 -2.39 6.49
C ALA A 214 -0.85 -1.25 6.58
N PRO A 215 -0.61 -0.45 5.52
CA PRO A 215 0.35 0.66 5.60
C PRO A 215 -0.10 1.76 6.57
N VAL A 216 -1.40 2.03 6.69
CA VAL A 216 -1.92 3.00 7.65
C VAL A 216 -1.69 2.52 9.10
N LEU A 217 -2.03 1.26 9.38
CA LEU A 217 -1.81 0.63 10.68
C LEU A 217 -0.32 0.62 11.05
N PHE A 218 0.55 0.27 10.10
CA PHE A 218 2.00 0.34 10.26
C PHE A 218 2.48 1.73 10.72
N LEU A 219 1.95 2.80 10.13
CA LEU A 219 2.29 4.17 10.52
C LEU A 219 1.71 4.59 11.88
N VAL A 220 0.43 4.27 12.13
CA VAL A 220 -0.28 4.61 13.39
C VAL A 220 0.39 3.95 14.60
N ARG A 221 1.05 2.80 14.41
CA ARG A 221 1.85 2.16 15.47
C ARG A 221 3.04 3.02 15.91
N ARG A 222 3.60 3.82 15.00
CA ARG A 222 4.84 4.59 15.22
C ARG A 222 4.61 6.06 15.55
N TRP A 223 3.57 6.66 14.97
CA TRP A 223 3.27 8.07 15.10
C TRP A 223 1.79 8.30 15.38
N LEU A 224 1.48 9.31 16.17
CA LEU A 224 0.13 9.89 16.16
C LEU A 224 0.01 10.70 14.88
N LEU A 225 -0.61 10.11 13.86
CA LEU A 225 -0.67 10.70 12.53
C LEU A 225 -1.38 12.07 12.56
N PRO A 226 -0.79 13.10 11.92
CA PRO A 226 -1.47 14.38 11.76
C PRO A 226 -2.68 14.23 10.83
N PHE A 227 -3.69 15.06 11.07
CA PHE A 227 -4.89 15.10 10.23
C PHE A 227 -4.53 15.32 8.76
N GLY A 228 -5.15 14.55 7.87
CA GLY A 228 -4.89 14.52 6.43
C GLY A 228 -3.92 13.43 5.99
N SER A 229 -3.32 12.68 6.91
CA SER A 229 -2.35 11.63 6.56
C SER A 229 -3.00 10.50 5.77
N VAL A 230 -4.14 9.99 6.24
CA VAL A 230 -4.84 8.87 5.57
C VAL A 230 -5.51 9.37 4.30
N THR A 231 -6.08 10.58 4.33
CA THR A 231 -6.65 11.23 3.14
C THR A 231 -5.64 11.33 2.00
N VAL A 232 -4.42 11.79 2.27
CA VAL A 232 -3.34 11.87 1.26
C VAL A 232 -2.99 10.50 0.71
N MET A 233 -2.84 9.49 1.59
CA MET A 233 -2.50 8.14 1.16
C MET A 233 -3.57 7.54 0.24
N TYR A 234 -4.85 7.66 0.63
CA TYR A 234 -5.96 7.13 -0.16
C TYR A 234 -6.16 7.91 -1.45
N ALA A 235 -5.98 9.23 -1.44
CA ALA A 235 -6.03 10.05 -2.65
C ALA A 235 -5.00 9.57 -3.69
N VAL A 236 -3.73 9.39 -3.29
CA VAL A 236 -2.68 8.87 -4.20
C VAL A 236 -3.01 7.46 -4.67
N MET A 237 -3.45 6.57 -3.77
CA MET A 237 -3.81 5.18 -4.10
C MET A 237 -4.89 5.10 -5.18
N THR A 238 -5.90 5.98 -5.13
CA THR A 238 -7.02 5.98 -6.09
C THR A 238 -6.64 6.44 -7.50
N LEU A 239 -5.49 7.09 -7.68
CA LEU A 239 -5.10 7.64 -8.98
C LEU A 239 -4.83 6.56 -10.02
N MET A 240 -4.19 5.45 -9.65
CA MET A 240 -3.85 4.38 -10.61
C MET A 240 -5.10 3.63 -11.10
N PRO A 241 -6.00 3.13 -10.21
CA PRO A 241 -7.25 2.51 -10.66
C PRO A 241 -8.14 3.50 -11.42
N GLY A 242 -8.10 4.78 -11.05
CA GLY A 242 -8.76 5.85 -11.80
C GLY A 242 -8.23 5.98 -13.22
N ALA A 243 -6.92 6.06 -13.40
CA ALA A 243 -6.31 6.11 -14.73
C ALA A 243 -6.66 4.87 -15.56
N GLN A 244 -6.52 3.66 -15.00
CA GLN A 244 -6.81 2.39 -15.70
C GLN A 244 -8.25 2.29 -16.17
N THR A 245 -9.20 2.81 -15.39
CA THR A 245 -10.62 2.78 -15.73
C THR A 245 -11.09 3.98 -16.55
N SER A 246 -10.18 4.89 -16.92
CA SER A 246 -10.50 6.20 -17.52
C SER A 246 -11.48 7.01 -16.64
N PHE A 247 -11.32 6.89 -15.32
CA PHE A 247 -12.17 7.50 -14.28
C PHE A 247 -13.65 7.13 -14.37
N ARG A 248 -14.00 6.01 -15.02
CA ARG A 248 -15.38 5.52 -15.10
C ARG A 248 -15.92 4.99 -13.77
N SER A 249 -15.06 4.76 -12.78
CA SER A 249 -15.41 4.42 -11.40
C SER A 249 -15.31 5.63 -10.45
N LEU A 250 -15.38 6.88 -10.93
CA LEU A 250 -15.17 8.08 -10.12
C LEU A 250 -15.93 8.13 -8.78
N PRO A 251 -17.24 7.78 -8.69
CA PRO A 251 -17.94 7.76 -7.41
C PRO A 251 -17.31 6.82 -6.37
N ILE A 252 -16.77 5.69 -6.83
CA ILE A 252 -16.07 4.72 -6.00
C ILE A 252 -14.72 5.28 -5.56
N LEU A 253 -13.95 5.90 -6.45
CA LEU A 253 -12.67 6.51 -6.10
C LEU A 253 -12.85 7.61 -5.03
N LEU A 254 -13.88 8.45 -5.20
CA LEU A 254 -14.22 9.50 -4.24
C LEU A 254 -14.66 8.93 -2.88
N SER A 255 -15.32 7.78 -2.83
CA SER A 255 -15.69 7.15 -1.56
C SER A 255 -14.47 6.78 -0.72
N PHE A 256 -13.35 6.38 -1.34
CA PHE A 256 -12.09 6.13 -0.64
C PHE A 256 -11.44 7.42 -0.15
N VAL A 257 -11.47 8.51 -0.92
CA VAL A 257 -10.96 9.81 -0.45
C VAL A 257 -11.75 10.29 0.77
N VAL A 258 -13.10 10.19 0.73
CA VAL A 258 -13.97 10.48 1.87
C VAL A 258 -13.67 9.56 3.04
N ALA A 259 -13.46 8.26 2.79
CA ALA A 259 -13.09 7.32 3.83
C ALA A 259 -11.77 7.69 4.52
N GLY A 260 -10.77 8.14 3.76
CA GLY A 260 -9.50 8.61 4.31
C GLY A 260 -9.68 9.83 5.23
N PHE A 261 -10.56 10.76 4.85
CA PHE A 261 -10.94 11.89 5.71
C PHE A 261 -11.62 11.41 7.00
N VAL A 262 -12.54 10.45 6.92
CA VAL A 262 -13.18 9.88 8.12
C VAL A 262 -12.15 9.13 8.98
N SER A 263 -11.20 8.41 8.39
CA SER A 263 -10.09 7.77 9.11
C SER A 263 -9.22 8.80 9.84
N ASP A 264 -8.94 9.95 9.24
CA ASP A 264 -8.22 11.04 9.90
C ASP A 264 -9.03 11.61 11.09
N LEU A 265 -10.36 11.71 10.97
CA LEU A 265 -11.24 12.06 12.10
C LEU A 265 -11.22 10.99 13.20
N LEU A 266 -11.26 9.71 12.84
CA LEU A 266 -11.16 8.60 13.79
C LEU A 266 -9.82 8.64 14.52
N ILE A 267 -8.70 8.90 13.83
CA ILE A 267 -7.38 9.08 14.46
C ILE A 267 -7.42 10.26 15.43
N ARG A 268 -8.00 11.39 15.04
CA ARG A 268 -8.10 12.57 15.91
C ARG A 268 -8.92 12.31 17.17
N ARG A 269 -10.01 11.53 17.06
CA ARG A 269 -10.93 11.20 18.16
C ARG A 269 -10.38 10.10 19.05
N LEU A 270 -10.00 8.97 18.47
CA LEU A 270 -9.55 7.78 19.18
C LEU A 270 -8.11 7.91 19.66
N ARG A 271 -7.28 8.73 19.00
CA ARG A 271 -5.81 8.84 19.20
C ARG A 271 -5.16 7.47 19.41
N PRO A 272 -5.27 6.58 18.41
CA PRO A 272 -4.70 5.23 18.48
C PRO A 272 -3.18 5.30 18.64
N SER A 273 -2.63 4.44 19.50
CA SER A 273 -1.18 4.34 19.74
C SER A 273 -0.81 2.95 20.26
N GLY A 274 0.48 2.63 20.29
CA GLY A 274 0.99 1.38 20.90
C GLY A 274 0.58 1.19 22.36
N GLU A 275 0.43 2.29 23.11
CA GLU A 275 -0.03 2.30 24.51
C GLU A 275 -1.55 2.16 24.62
N ARG A 276 -2.30 2.69 23.65
CA ARG A 276 -3.77 2.66 23.61
C ARG A 276 -4.28 1.58 22.66
N ARG A 277 -3.94 0.33 22.97
CA ARG A 277 -4.24 -0.84 22.11
C ARG A 277 -5.71 -0.97 21.72
N ALA A 278 -6.62 -0.82 22.68
CA ALA A 278 -8.05 -0.87 22.40
C ALA A 278 -8.47 0.22 21.39
N ALA A 279 -7.91 1.43 21.47
CA ALA A 279 -8.16 2.49 20.49
C ALA A 279 -7.53 2.18 19.12
N TYR A 280 -6.38 1.53 19.09
CA TYR A 280 -5.72 1.06 17.87
C TYR A 280 -6.56 -0.01 17.15
N TRP A 281 -7.04 -1.02 17.89
CA TRP A 281 -7.91 -2.07 17.36
C TRP A 281 -9.28 -1.54 16.91
N ALA A 282 -9.88 -0.65 17.72
CA ALA A 282 -11.11 0.03 17.36
C ALA A 282 -10.94 0.87 16.09
N PHE A 283 -9.83 1.62 15.97
CA PHE A 283 -9.51 2.36 14.75
C PHE A 283 -9.40 1.41 13.55
N ALA A 284 -8.69 0.29 13.68
CA ALA A 284 -8.49 -0.66 12.58
C ALA A 284 -9.83 -1.23 12.08
N GLY A 285 -10.69 -1.69 12.99
CA GLY A 285 -12.01 -2.22 12.62
C GLY A 285 -12.98 -1.15 12.09
N LEU A 286 -13.09 -0.01 12.78
CA LEU A 286 -14.00 1.07 12.38
C LEU A 286 -13.59 1.72 11.07
N SER A 287 -12.29 1.92 10.83
CA SER A 287 -11.80 2.50 9.59
C SER A 287 -12.17 1.60 8.41
N ALA A 288 -11.94 0.29 8.50
CA ALA A 288 -12.35 -0.64 7.45
C ALA A 288 -13.88 -0.66 7.25
N PHE A 289 -14.64 -0.83 8.34
CA PHE A 289 -16.10 -0.84 8.29
C PHE A 289 -16.67 0.40 7.59
N VAL A 290 -16.18 1.59 7.95
CA VAL A 290 -16.63 2.85 7.35
C VAL A 290 -16.24 2.93 5.87
N THR A 291 -15.00 2.59 5.51
CA THR A 291 -14.58 2.62 4.10
C THR A 291 -15.49 1.78 3.21
N TRP A 292 -15.79 0.56 3.65
CA TRP A 292 -16.61 -0.36 2.85
C TRP A 292 -18.10 -0.05 2.90
N SER A 293 -18.58 0.57 3.99
CA SER A 293 -19.93 1.15 4.01
C SER A 293 -20.06 2.31 3.01
N LEU A 294 -19.04 3.17 2.92
CA LEU A 294 -19.00 4.26 1.93
C LEU A 294 -18.88 3.74 0.50
N TYR A 295 -18.08 2.69 0.27
CA TYR A 295 -17.96 2.02 -1.03
C TYR A 295 -19.32 1.53 -1.55
N ILE A 296 -20.04 0.77 -0.72
CA ILE A 296 -21.36 0.22 -1.06
C ILE A 296 -22.41 1.34 -1.15
N GLY A 297 -22.36 2.33 -0.26
CA GLY A 297 -23.24 3.49 -0.31
C GLY A 297 -23.08 4.29 -1.61
N ALA A 298 -21.85 4.56 -2.02
CA ALA A 298 -21.54 5.25 -3.28
C ALA A 298 -21.97 4.41 -4.49
N ALA A 299 -21.72 3.10 -4.46
CA ALA A 299 -22.19 2.17 -5.48
C ALA A 299 -23.72 2.18 -5.58
N SER A 300 -24.43 2.14 -4.46
CA SER A 300 -25.90 2.12 -4.43
C SER A 300 -26.49 3.44 -4.94
N ALA A 301 -25.91 4.57 -4.54
CA ALA A 301 -26.37 5.90 -4.91
C ALA A 301 -26.18 6.21 -6.40
N THR A 302 -25.19 5.60 -7.05
CA THR A 302 -24.83 5.90 -8.46
C THR A 302 -24.96 4.71 -9.40
N GLY A 303 -25.23 3.52 -8.87
CA GLY A 303 -25.26 2.24 -9.58
C GLY A 303 -26.66 1.70 -9.85
N GLY A 304 -27.71 2.46 -9.55
CA GLY A 304 -29.10 2.09 -9.88
C GLY A 304 -29.96 1.62 -8.71
N GLY A 305 -29.48 1.74 -7.46
CA GLY A 305 -30.25 1.41 -6.26
C GLY A 305 -29.48 0.52 -5.28
N LEU A 306 -30.15 0.16 -4.18
CA LEU A 306 -29.61 -0.78 -3.21
C LEU A 306 -29.48 -2.18 -3.82
N PRO A 307 -28.39 -2.93 -3.53
CA PRO A 307 -28.28 -4.31 -3.96
C PRO A 307 -29.43 -5.18 -3.43
N ALA A 308 -29.90 -6.12 -4.25
CA ALA A 308 -31.07 -6.94 -3.95
C ALA A 308 -30.84 -7.98 -2.83
N VAL A 309 -29.59 -8.37 -2.56
CA VAL A 309 -29.24 -9.34 -1.51
C VAL A 309 -28.79 -8.61 -0.23
N PRO A 310 -29.63 -8.55 0.82
CA PRO A 310 -29.33 -7.81 2.04
C PRO A 310 -28.02 -8.22 2.71
N GLU A 311 -27.76 -9.53 2.79
CA GLU A 311 -26.60 -10.10 3.47
C GLU A 311 -25.28 -9.59 2.89
N LEU A 312 -25.23 -9.33 1.58
CA LEU A 312 -24.03 -8.83 0.92
C LEU A 312 -23.76 -7.37 1.25
N TRP A 313 -24.78 -6.50 1.21
CA TRP A 313 -24.56 -5.06 1.40
C TRP A 313 -24.53 -4.64 2.88
N THR A 314 -25.17 -5.40 3.78
CA THR A 314 -25.05 -5.18 5.24
C THR A 314 -23.88 -5.95 5.85
N GLY A 315 -23.59 -7.16 5.37
CA GLY A 315 -22.58 -8.05 5.93
C GLY A 315 -21.16 -7.75 5.45
N ALA A 316 -20.96 -7.37 4.19
CA ALA A 316 -19.62 -7.15 3.65
C ALA A 316 -18.83 -6.03 4.38
N PRO A 317 -19.44 -4.89 4.78
CA PRO A 317 -18.74 -3.90 5.62
C PRO A 317 -18.34 -4.46 6.98
N ILE A 318 -19.17 -5.31 7.59
CA ILE A 318 -18.87 -5.97 8.87
C ILE A 318 -17.68 -6.91 8.72
N VAL A 319 -17.68 -7.76 7.69
CA VAL A 319 -16.56 -8.66 7.39
C VAL A 319 -15.27 -7.87 7.16
N ALA A 320 -15.32 -6.77 6.41
CA ALA A 320 -14.15 -5.92 6.22
C ALA A 320 -13.68 -5.26 7.52
N GLY A 321 -14.61 -4.86 8.40
CA GLY A 321 -14.33 -4.41 9.76
C GLY A 321 -13.63 -5.48 10.61
N LEU A 322 -14.06 -6.74 10.52
CA LEU A 322 -13.43 -7.87 11.22
C LEU A 322 -12.03 -8.17 10.67
N ILE A 323 -11.82 -8.08 9.36
CA ILE A 323 -10.49 -8.17 8.74
C ILE A 323 -9.60 -7.03 9.27
N GLY A 324 -10.12 -5.80 9.33
CA GLY A 324 -9.40 -4.65 9.89
C GLY A 324 -9.04 -4.86 11.35
N LEU A 325 -9.95 -5.38 12.16
CA LEU A 325 -9.71 -5.73 13.56
C LEU A 325 -8.62 -6.80 13.70
N ALA A 326 -8.68 -7.87 12.89
CA ALA A 326 -7.67 -8.93 12.87
C ALA A 326 -6.28 -8.38 12.51
N LEU A 327 -6.18 -7.53 11.49
CA LEU A 327 -4.94 -6.81 11.18
C LEU A 327 -4.48 -5.95 12.35
N GLY A 328 -5.41 -5.23 13.00
CA GLY A 328 -5.11 -4.44 14.20
C GLY A 328 -4.45 -5.26 15.31
N VAL A 329 -4.98 -6.45 15.58
CA VAL A 329 -4.43 -7.39 16.58
C VAL A 329 -3.07 -7.94 16.13
N LEU A 330 -2.89 -8.28 14.85
CA LEU A 330 -1.62 -8.79 14.32
C LEU A 330 -0.49 -7.75 14.37
N PHE A 331 -0.79 -6.49 14.02
CA PHE A 331 0.20 -5.41 14.03
C PHE A 331 0.55 -4.93 15.45
N LEU A 332 -0.35 -5.16 16.42
CA LEU A 332 -0.17 -4.78 17.82
C LEU A 332 -0.78 -5.84 18.75
N PRO A 333 -0.11 -6.99 18.93
CA PRO A 333 -0.60 -8.07 19.78
C PRO A 333 -0.57 -7.67 21.25
N ASN A 334 -1.28 -8.43 22.09
CA ASN A 334 -1.16 -8.30 23.53
C ASN A 334 0.29 -8.51 23.98
N ALA A 335 0.71 -7.75 24.99
CA ALA A 335 1.96 -8.06 25.67
C ALA A 335 1.85 -9.48 26.20
N ALA A 336 2.77 -10.36 25.81
CA ALA A 336 2.94 -11.61 26.51
C ALA A 336 3.21 -11.25 27.98
N THR A 337 2.38 -11.76 28.89
CA THR A 337 2.69 -11.71 30.32
C THR A 337 4.02 -12.41 30.49
N ALA A 338 5.11 -11.67 30.72
CA ALA A 338 6.36 -12.28 31.09
C ALA A 338 6.09 -13.12 32.34
N HIS A 339 6.23 -14.44 32.24
CA HIS A 339 6.18 -15.29 33.42
C HIS A 339 7.21 -14.76 34.40
N PRO A 340 6.85 -14.50 35.67
CA PRO A 340 7.82 -14.12 36.68
C PRO A 340 8.90 -15.20 36.71
N VAL A 341 10.14 -14.83 36.41
CA VAL A 341 11.29 -15.70 36.68
C VAL A 341 11.26 -15.94 38.20
N PRO A 342 11.09 -17.19 38.68
CA PRO A 342 11.08 -17.44 40.11
C PRO A 342 12.42 -16.95 40.71
N PRO A 343 12.39 -16.22 41.84
CA PRO A 343 13.61 -15.80 42.51
C PRO A 343 14.23 -17.02 43.20
N SER A 344 14.97 -17.82 42.45
CA SER A 344 15.75 -18.96 42.97
C SER A 344 16.93 -19.21 42.03
N ALA A 345 18.01 -18.44 42.24
CA ALA A 345 19.39 -18.78 41.87
C ALA A 345 20.42 -17.65 42.15
N ALA A 346 20.02 -16.50 42.73
CA ALA A 346 20.97 -15.40 43.01
C ALA A 346 21.60 -15.42 44.42
N THR A 347 21.32 -16.43 45.25
CA THR A 347 21.74 -16.48 46.66
C THR A 347 22.38 -17.81 47.09
N ALA A 348 23.27 -18.37 46.27
CA ALA A 348 24.19 -19.41 46.73
C ALA A 348 25.55 -19.26 46.02
N GLY A 349 26.51 -18.60 46.66
CA GLY A 349 27.88 -18.53 46.15
C GLY A 349 28.77 -17.38 46.65
N ARG A 350 28.26 -16.44 47.44
CA ARG A 350 29.08 -15.42 48.12
C ARG A 350 29.21 -15.68 49.61
N THR A 351 29.99 -16.70 50.00
CA THR A 351 30.64 -16.78 51.32
C THR A 351 31.76 -17.82 51.29
N ARG A 352 33.01 -17.38 51.11
CA ARG A 352 34.21 -17.77 51.88
C ARG A 352 35.49 -17.34 51.17
N SER A 353 35.97 -16.14 51.49
CA SER A 353 37.40 -15.88 51.63
C SER A 353 37.56 -14.74 52.62
N ASP A 354 37.75 -15.09 53.89
CA ASP A 354 38.59 -14.30 54.79
C ASP A 354 38.81 -15.08 56.08
N SER A 355 39.97 -15.72 56.15
CA SER A 355 40.65 -15.98 57.41
C SER A 355 42.15 -16.01 57.11
N GLY A 356 42.80 -14.89 57.42
CA GLY A 356 44.24 -14.77 57.40
C GLY A 356 44.93 -15.52 58.55
N ARG A 357 46.22 -15.74 58.31
CA ARG A 357 47.36 -16.09 59.18
C ARG A 357 48.40 -16.64 58.18
N ALA A 358 49.70 -16.39 58.26
CA ALA A 358 50.60 -15.61 59.09
C ALA A 358 51.97 -15.78 58.41
#